data_AF-A0A920A2J5-F1
#
_entry.id   AF-A0A920A2J5-F1
#
_cell.length_a   1.000
_cell.length_b   1.000
_cell.length_c   1.000
_cell.angle_alpha   90.00
_cell.angle_beta   90.00
_cell.angle_gamma   90.00
#
_symmetry.space_group_name_H-M   'P 1'
#
loop_
_entity.id
_entity.type
_entity.pdbx_description
1 polymer ?
#
loop_
_entity_poly.entity_id
_entity_poly.type
_entity_poly.pdbx_seq_one_letter_code
_entity_poly.pdbx_strand_id
1 'polypeptide(L)'
;MTILRLNIFNGGQKSYGKAPPGAMGVLTDSEHEPRFAVGTTKDEIITYVKDVKKNKWNELTRSKYLGGGKISPVTFTEDDSSVIVLDDTNSSTLKLKLLT
;
A
#
# COMPACT_ATOMS: atom_id res chain seq x y z
N MET A 1 8.95 10.68 3.18
CA MET A 1 7.94 10.67 4.26
C MET A 1 8.25 9.52 5.22
N THR A 2 8.12 9.75 6.53
CA THR A 2 8.29 8.71 7.57
C THR A 2 6.91 8.24 8.01
N ILE A 3 6.74 6.94 8.25
CA ILE A 3 5.50 6.38 8.80
C ILE A 3 5.65 6.32 10.31
N LEU A 4 4.70 6.93 11.02
CA LEU A 4 4.70 7.03 12.47
C LEU A 4 3.40 6.45 13.04
N ARG A 5 3.52 5.66 14.11
CA ARG A 5 2.41 5.39 15.05
C ARG A 5 2.34 6.54 16.03
N LEU A 6 1.17 7.15 16.16
CA LEU A 6 0.91 8.17 17.17
C LEU A 6 -0.01 7.60 18.25
N ASN A 7 0.38 7.74 19.51
CA ASN A 7 -0.54 7.61 20.63
C ASN A 7 -1.33 8.91 20.74
N ILE A 8 -2.65 8.83 20.51
CA ILE A 8 -3.53 10.01 20.47
C ILE A 8 -3.78 10.66 21.85
N PHE A 9 -3.47 9.98 22.94
CA PHE A 9 -3.69 10.48 24.30
C PHE A 9 -2.49 11.27 24.83
N ASN A 10 -1.27 10.86 24.50
CA ASN A 10 -0.05 11.47 25.04
C ASN A 10 0.94 11.97 23.98
N GLY A 11 0.64 11.80 22.69
CA GLY A 11 1.49 12.23 21.59
C GLY A 11 2.76 11.38 21.38
N GLY A 12 2.92 10.28 22.13
CA GLY A 12 4.06 9.37 21.97
C GLY A 12 4.12 8.77 20.56
N GLN A 13 5.34 8.63 20.03
CA GLN A 13 5.56 8.23 18.64
C GLN A 13 6.41 6.97 18.53
N LYS A 14 6.03 6.05 17.64
CA LYS A 14 6.86 4.91 17.19
C LYS A 14 7.08 5.01 15.69
N SER A 15 8.32 4.95 15.22
CA SER A 15 8.63 4.97 13.79
C SER A 15 8.56 3.57 13.18
N TYR A 16 7.95 3.47 11.99
CA TYR A 16 7.92 2.26 11.15
C TYR A 16 8.85 2.37 9.92
N GLY A 17 9.70 3.40 9.90
CA GLY A 17 10.61 3.68 8.80
C GLY A 17 10.01 4.56 7.71
N LYS A 18 10.65 4.57 6.54
CA LYS A 18 10.26 5.43 5.42
C LYS A 18 9.14 4.80 4.60
N ALA A 19 8.16 5.61 4.21
CA ALA A 19 7.20 5.25 3.18
C ALA A 19 7.90 5.16 1.81
N PRO A 20 7.35 4.43 0.83
CA PRO A 20 7.88 4.45 -0.52
C PRO A 20 7.71 5.84 -1.15
N PRO A 21 8.48 6.17 -2.20
CA PRO A 21 8.37 7.46 -2.88
C PRO A 21 6.95 7.76 -3.34
N GLY A 22 6.51 9.01 -3.17
CA GLY A 22 5.20 9.46 -3.64
C GLY A 22 4.00 8.84 -2.93
N ALA A 23 4.19 8.02 -1.88
CA ALA A 23 3.11 7.37 -1.15
C ALA A 23 2.13 8.40 -0.58
N MET A 24 0.85 8.24 -0.89
CA MET A 24 -0.24 9.10 -0.39
C MET A 24 -0.99 8.45 0.79
N GLY A 25 -0.82 7.15 0.98
CA GLY A 25 -1.41 6.39 2.07
C GLY A 25 -0.74 5.03 2.22
N VAL A 26 -0.94 4.40 3.37
CA VAL A 26 -0.46 3.05 3.69
C VAL A 26 -1.59 2.24 4.31
N LEU A 27 -1.66 0.96 3.96
CA LEU A 27 -2.52 -0.03 4.62
C LEU A 27 -1.64 -0.88 5.55
N THR A 28 -2.14 -1.11 6.75
CA THR A 28 -1.49 -1.95 7.77
C THR A 28 -2.22 -3.28 7.90
N ASP A 29 -1.49 -4.31 8.33
CA ASP A 29 -2.09 -5.58 8.77
C ASP A 29 -2.67 -5.50 10.19
N SER A 30 -3.16 -6.63 10.71
CA SER A 30 -3.76 -6.70 12.05
C SER A 30 -2.77 -6.39 13.19
N GLU A 31 -1.47 -6.59 12.96
CA GLU A 31 -0.38 -6.23 13.88
C GLU A 31 0.06 -4.76 13.74
N HIS A 32 -0.65 -3.99 12.92
CA HIS A 32 -0.38 -2.59 12.61
C HIS A 32 0.96 -2.34 11.89
N GLU A 33 1.51 -3.35 11.21
CA GLU A 33 2.68 -3.18 10.37
C GLU A 33 2.27 -2.65 8.99
N PRO A 34 2.84 -1.53 8.51
CA PRO A 34 2.56 -1.03 7.17
C PRO A 34 3.04 -2.03 6.12
N ARG A 35 2.13 -2.54 5.27
CA ARG A 35 2.45 -3.59 4.29
C ARG A 35 2.08 -3.26 2.86
N PHE A 36 1.21 -2.28 2.65
CA PHE A 36 0.77 -1.88 1.31
C PHE A 36 0.74 -0.36 1.20
N ALA A 37 1.06 0.19 0.02
CA ALA A 37 0.99 1.62 -0.22
C ALA A 37 0.65 1.92 -1.68
N VAL A 38 0.00 3.06 -1.91
CA VAL A 38 -0.18 3.62 -3.26
C VAL A 38 0.51 4.96 -3.30
N GLY A 39 1.42 5.10 -4.26
CA GLY A 39 2.15 6.34 -4.51
C GLY A 39 1.90 6.88 -5.91
N THR A 40 2.30 8.14 -6.10
CA THR A 40 2.20 8.83 -7.38
C THR A 40 3.50 9.53 -7.74
N THR A 41 3.78 9.61 -9.03
CA THR A 41 4.71 10.57 -9.61
C THR A 41 3.91 11.62 -10.37
N LYS A 42 4.57 12.47 -11.16
CA LYS A 42 3.89 13.44 -12.01
C LYS A 42 2.93 12.78 -13.01
N ASP A 43 3.31 11.61 -13.55
CA ASP A 43 2.62 10.99 -14.69
C ASP A 43 2.20 9.53 -14.41
N GLU A 44 2.52 8.98 -13.24
CA GLU A 44 2.33 7.55 -12.93
C GLU A 44 1.72 7.31 -11.55
N ILE A 45 1.02 6.19 -11.43
CA ILE A 45 0.57 5.60 -10.17
C ILE A 45 1.39 4.34 -9.95
N ILE A 46 1.90 4.18 -8.73
CA ILE A 46 2.76 3.05 -8.36
C ILE A 46 2.16 2.40 -7.11
N THR A 47 1.95 1.10 -7.19
CA THR A 47 1.47 0.28 -6.08
C THR A 47 2.65 -0.44 -5.46
N TYR A 48 2.75 -0.42 -4.13
CA TYR A 48 3.87 -1.02 -3.40
C TYR A 48 3.40 -2.05 -2.39
N VAL A 49 4.21 -3.09 -2.23
CA VAL A 49 4.12 -4.08 -1.15
C VAL A 49 5.40 -4.05 -0.33
N LYS A 50 5.29 -4.19 1.00
CA LYS A 50 6.45 -4.21 1.89
C LYS A 50 6.87 -5.65 2.18
N ASP A 51 8.15 -5.95 1.94
CA ASP A 51 8.83 -7.08 2.58
C ASP A 51 9.13 -6.67 4.03
N VAL A 52 8.31 -7.15 4.96
CA VAL A 52 8.41 -6.82 6.40
C VAL A 52 9.75 -7.29 6.98
N LYS A 53 10.22 -8.48 6.59
CA LYS A 53 11.48 -9.06 7.10
C LYS A 53 12.69 -8.23 6.70
N LYS A 54 12.69 -7.69 5.47
CA LYS A 54 13.78 -6.86 4.95
C LYS A 54 13.56 -5.36 5.16
N ASN A 55 12.41 -4.97 5.74
CA ASN A 55 11.96 -3.59 5.85
C ASN A 55 12.09 -2.81 4.53
N LYS A 56 11.70 -3.44 3.41
CA LYS A 56 11.90 -2.91 2.05
C LYS A 56 10.58 -2.86 1.29
N TRP A 57 10.31 -1.72 0.65
CA TRP A 57 9.20 -1.57 -0.28
C TRP A 57 9.59 -2.06 -1.67
N ASN A 58 8.73 -2.89 -2.26
CA ASN A 58 8.86 -3.38 -3.62
C ASN A 58 7.67 -2.88 -4.44
N GLU A 59 7.94 -2.55 -5.70
CA GLU A 59 6.90 -2.19 -6.66
C GLU A 59 6.12 -3.45 -7.04
N LEU A 60 4.80 -3.37 -6.90
CA LEU A 60 3.86 -4.39 -7.36
C LEU A 60 3.41 -4.06 -8.79
N THR A 61 2.98 -2.82 -9.02
CA THR A 61 2.56 -2.33 -10.34
C THR A 61 2.91 -0.87 -10.52
N ARG A 62 3.06 -0.48 -11.79
CA ARG A 62 3.17 0.90 -12.23
C ARG A 62 2.34 1.11 -13.48
N SER A 63 1.61 2.22 -13.52
CA SER A 63 0.73 2.55 -14.62
C SER A 63 0.70 4.06 -14.83
N LYS A 64 0.25 4.48 -16.02
CA LYS A 64 0.01 5.90 -16.30
C LYS A 64 -1.13 6.42 -15.43
N TYR A 65 -0.97 7.63 -14.91
CA TYR A 65 -1.96 8.28 -14.07
C TYR A 65 -3.32 8.44 -14.78
N LEU A 66 -3.30 8.81 -16.06
CA LEU A 66 -4.48 8.87 -16.90
C LEU A 66 -4.59 7.63 -17.77
N GLY A 67 -5.70 6.91 -17.63
CA GLY A 67 -6.07 5.81 -18.52
C GLY A 67 -5.27 4.53 -18.39
N GLY A 68 -4.37 4.38 -17.40
CA GLY A 68 -3.66 3.12 -17.12
C GLY A 68 -4.38 2.20 -16.14
N GLY A 69 -5.31 2.75 -15.35
CA GLY A 69 -5.87 2.11 -14.17
C GLY A 69 -4.83 1.87 -13.08
N LYS A 70 -5.20 1.28 -11.95
CA LYS A 70 -4.37 1.07 -10.76
C LYS A 70 -4.87 -0.10 -9.92
N ILE A 71 -4.02 -0.54 -9.01
CA ILE A 71 -4.41 -1.44 -7.93
C ILE A 71 -4.52 -0.61 -6.66
N SER A 72 -5.70 -0.57 -6.05
CA SER A 72 -5.95 0.15 -4.80
C SER A 72 -6.26 -0.85 -3.69
N PRO A 73 -5.48 -0.91 -2.60
CA PRO A 73 -5.76 -1.80 -1.50
C PRO A 73 -7.03 -1.37 -0.77
N VAL A 74 -7.84 -2.34 -0.34
CA VAL A 74 -9.04 -2.13 0.48
C VAL A 74 -8.79 -2.59 1.90
N THR A 75 -8.46 -3.88 2.09
CA THR A 75 -8.20 -4.48 3.41
C THR A 75 -7.37 -5.75 3.27
N PHE A 76 -6.64 -6.14 4.32
CA PHE A 76 -6.12 -7.49 4.46
C PHE A 76 -7.25 -8.47 4.82
N THR A 77 -7.05 -9.76 4.52
CA THR A 77 -7.89 -10.85 5.04
C THR A 77 -7.68 -10.98 6.55
N GLU A 78 -8.62 -11.64 7.25
CA GLU A 78 -8.56 -11.78 8.71
C GLU A 78 -7.27 -12.42 9.23
N ASP A 79 -6.63 -13.27 8.42
CA ASP A 79 -5.38 -13.96 8.71
C ASP A 79 -4.13 -13.24 8.16
N ASP A 80 -4.29 -12.05 7.59
CA ASP A 80 -3.24 -11.25 6.94
C ASP A 80 -2.43 -11.97 5.84
N SER A 81 -2.95 -13.10 5.33
CA SER A 81 -2.30 -13.89 4.29
C SER A 81 -2.49 -13.31 2.90
N SER A 82 -3.52 -12.49 2.72
CA SER A 82 -3.87 -11.88 1.45
C SER A 82 -4.42 -10.46 1.63
N VAL A 83 -4.45 -9.70 0.55
CA VAL A 83 -5.07 -8.37 0.50
C VAL A 83 -6.16 -8.32 -0.57
N ILE A 84 -7.32 -7.79 -0.18
CA ILE A 84 -8.42 -7.47 -1.08
C ILE A 84 -8.12 -6.11 -1.71
N VAL A 85 -8.15 -6.06 -3.04
CA VAL A 85 -7.86 -4.86 -3.82
C VAL A 85 -8.98 -4.55 -4.80
N LEU A 86 -9.15 -3.26 -5.08
CA LEU A 86 -9.82 -2.79 -6.29
C LEU A 86 -8.79 -2.80 -7.42
N ASP A 87 -9.10 -3.51 -8.50
CA ASP A 87 -8.26 -3.59 -9.70
C ASP A 87 -9.04 -2.99 -10.87
N ASP A 88 -8.70 -1.76 -11.24
CA ASP A 88 -9.27 -1.05 -12.40
C ASP A 88 -8.23 -0.89 -13.52
N THR A 89 -7.16 -1.70 -13.50
CA THR A 89 -6.18 -1.75 -14.59
C THR A 89 -6.86 -2.17 -15.90
N ASN A 90 -6.41 -1.61 -17.03
CA ASN A 90 -7.02 -1.91 -18.34
C ASN A 90 -7.02 -3.40 -18.72
N SER A 91 -6.12 -4.18 -18.11
CA SER A 91 -6.01 -5.63 -18.31
C SER A 91 -6.98 -6.45 -17.46
N SER A 92 -7.59 -5.87 -16.41
CA SER A 92 -8.42 -6.62 -15.47
C SER A 92 -9.88 -6.65 -15.91
N THR A 93 -10.47 -7.85 -15.91
CA THR A 93 -11.92 -8.05 -16.04
C THR A 93 -12.63 -8.15 -14.68
N LEU A 94 -11.86 -8.18 -13.59
CA LEU A 94 -12.35 -8.32 -12.21
C LEU A 94 -12.14 -7.00 -11.45
N LYS A 95 -13.24 -6.41 -10.95
CA LYS A 95 -13.21 -5.16 -10.19
C LYS A 95 -12.65 -5.33 -8.77
N LEU A 96 -12.75 -6.55 -8.22
CA LEU A 96 -12.24 -6.94 -6.90
C LEU A 96 -11.33 -8.15 -7.08
N LYS A 97 -10.16 -8.12 -6.46
CA LYS A 97 -9.15 -9.19 -6.56
C LYS A 97 -8.50 -9.46 -5.21
N LEU A 98 -8.12 -10.72 -5.00
CA LEU A 98 -7.31 -11.14 -3.85
C LEU A 98 -5.85 -11.28 -4.30
N LEU A 99 -4.91 -10.67 -3.57
CA LEU A 99 -3.48 -10.82 -3.79
C LEU A 99 -2.84 -11.51 -2.59
N THR A 100 -2.09 -12.58 -2.82
CA THR A 100 -1.32 -13.35 -1.83
C THR A 100 0.13 -12.87 -1.76
#